data_AF-A0A917I2Z1-F1
#
_entry.id   AF-A0A917I2Z1-F1
#
_cell.length_a   1.000
_cell.length_b   1.000
_cell.length_c   1.000
_cell.angle_alpha   90.00
_cell.angle_beta   90.00
_cell.angle_gamma   90.00
#
_symmetry.space_group_name_H-M   'P 1'
#
loop_
_entity.id
_entity.type
_entity.pdbx_description
1 polymer ?
#
loop_
_entity_poly.entity_id
_entity_poly.type
_entity_poly.pdbx_seq_one_letter_code
_entity_poly.pdbx_strand_id
1 'polypeptide(L)'
;MEGKSKIRIFLDDSPQPIAEVTSPINFELDTRRLVDGPHTLKIVGRDPTGKEGIRIIPFIVRNGPAIEVEGIAENAVVDGVVPVMVNAYGKGDQRLFLIEGSETPQSIPSWVWVLIIGFAGWALYYLLRYLGMP
;
A
#
# COMPACT_ATOMS: atom_id res chain seq x y z
N MET A 1 33.35 4.12 -35.76
CA MET A 1 33.42 4.27 -34.29
C MET A 1 32.01 4.04 -33.78
N GLU A 2 31.77 2.96 -33.02
CA GLU A 2 30.44 2.65 -32.48
C GLU A 2 29.89 3.87 -31.74
N GLY A 3 28.79 4.41 -32.25
CA GLY A 3 28.14 5.60 -31.71
C GLY A 3 27.39 5.29 -30.43
N LYS A 4 28.13 5.12 -29.33
CA LYS A 4 27.49 4.86 -28.03
C LYS A 4 27.06 6.16 -27.37
N SER A 5 25.77 6.25 -27.03
CA SER A 5 25.20 7.41 -26.33
C SER A 5 25.55 7.37 -24.84
N LYS A 6 25.99 8.52 -24.30
CA LYS A 6 26.23 8.69 -22.86
C LYS A 6 24.90 8.98 -22.16
N ILE A 7 24.65 8.35 -21.03
CA ILE A 7 23.41 8.48 -20.26
C ILE A 7 23.77 8.93 -18.85
N ARG A 8 23.18 10.03 -18.40
CA ARG A 8 23.26 10.54 -17.03
C ARG A 8 21.91 10.35 -16.35
N ILE A 9 21.88 9.68 -15.22
CA ILE A 9 20.67 9.38 -14.46
C ILE A 9 20.69 10.24 -13.19
N PHE A 10 19.60 10.94 -12.93
CA PHE A 10 19.39 11.80 -11.77
C PHE A 10 18.18 11.29 -10.99
N LEU A 11 18.27 11.38 -9.67
CA LEU A 11 17.17 11.07 -8.76
C LEU A 11 16.67 12.36 -8.13
N ASP A 12 15.37 12.58 -8.23
CA ASP A 12 14.67 13.77 -7.77
C ASP A 12 15.33 15.05 -8.32
N ASP A 13 15.42 16.09 -7.48
CA ASP A 13 16.06 17.36 -7.81
C ASP A 13 17.57 17.38 -7.48
N SER A 14 18.20 16.21 -7.32
CA SER A 14 19.63 16.14 -7.04
C SER A 14 20.46 16.70 -8.21
N PRO A 15 21.40 17.63 -7.95
CA PRO A 15 22.27 18.19 -8.99
C PRO A 15 23.32 17.19 -9.47
N GLN A 16 23.61 16.14 -8.69
CA GLN A 16 24.58 15.11 -9.04
C GLN A 16 23.88 13.88 -9.64
N PRO A 17 24.38 13.35 -10.77
CA PRO A 17 23.86 12.12 -11.31
C PRO A 17 24.20 10.94 -10.38
N ILE A 18 23.23 10.06 -10.16
CA ILE A 18 23.42 8.81 -9.42
C ILE A 18 24.20 7.78 -10.25
N ALA A 19 24.19 7.92 -11.57
CA ALA A 19 24.94 7.07 -12.49
C ALA A 19 25.24 7.82 -13.81
N GLU A 20 26.44 7.61 -14.33
CA GLU A 20 26.83 8.01 -15.69
C GLU A 20 27.33 6.77 -16.43
N VAL A 21 26.61 6.39 -17.48
CA VAL A 21 26.73 5.09 -18.15
C VAL A 21 26.60 5.23 -19.65
N THR A 22 26.91 4.18 -20.42
CA THR A 22 26.93 4.22 -21.89
C THR A 22 26.04 3.12 -22.46
N SER A 23 25.08 3.47 -23.31
CA SER A 23 24.05 2.54 -23.83
C SER A 23 24.62 1.30 -24.56
N PRO A 24 23.93 0.14 -24.51
CA PRO A 24 22.79 -0.22 -23.65
C PRO A 24 23.25 -0.70 -22.26
N ILE A 25 22.47 -0.41 -21.20
CA ILE A 25 22.81 -0.77 -19.81
C ILE A 25 21.60 -1.21 -19.00
N ASN A 26 21.84 -2.07 -18.02
CA ASN A 26 20.92 -2.32 -16.91
C ASN A 26 21.39 -1.52 -15.70
N PHE A 27 20.46 -0.79 -15.08
CA PHE A 27 20.72 0.04 -13.90
C PHE A 27 19.85 -0.45 -12.74
N GLU A 28 20.48 -0.75 -11.60
CA GLU A 28 19.80 -1.14 -10.37
C GLU A 28 19.68 0.06 -9.44
N LEU A 29 18.44 0.42 -9.07
CA LEU A 29 18.13 1.49 -8.14
C LEU A 29 17.79 0.88 -6.77
N ASP A 30 18.63 1.11 -5.76
CA ASP A 30 18.31 0.72 -4.37
C ASP A 30 17.33 1.71 -3.74
N THR A 31 16.05 1.35 -3.76
CA THR A 31 14.97 2.18 -3.21
C THR A 31 14.89 2.14 -1.69
N ARG A 32 15.57 1.21 -0.99
CA ARG A 32 15.48 1.04 0.47
C ARG A 32 16.03 2.23 1.27
N ARG A 33 16.89 3.02 0.63
CA ARG A 33 17.51 4.22 1.23
C ARG A 33 16.73 5.50 0.93
N LEU A 34 15.69 5.40 0.10
CA LEU A 34 14.84 6.53 -0.25
C LEU A 34 13.75 6.71 0.80
N VAL A 35 13.35 7.96 0.99
CA VAL A 35 12.22 8.30 1.86
C VAL A 35 10.92 7.80 1.23
N ASP A 36 9.90 7.59 2.05
CA ASP A 36 8.58 7.26 1.54
C ASP A 36 7.95 8.47 0.86
N GLY A 37 7.33 8.25 -0.29
CA GLY A 37 6.65 9.31 -1.02
C GLY A 37 6.92 9.31 -2.53
N PRO A 38 6.49 10.39 -3.21
CA PRO A 38 6.70 10.56 -4.64
C PRO A 38 8.16 10.94 -4.94
N HIS A 39 8.72 10.27 -5.93
CA HIS A 39 10.06 10.48 -6.44
C HIS A 39 10.06 10.60 -7.97
N THR A 40 11.11 11.18 -8.54
CA THR A 40 11.27 11.28 -9.99
C THR A 40 12.65 10.79 -10.44
N LEU A 41 12.68 9.97 -11.48
CA LEU A 41 13.92 9.55 -12.13
C LEU A 41 14.07 10.34 -13.44
N LYS A 42 15.11 11.16 -13.52
CA LYS A 42 15.43 11.96 -14.71
C LYS A 42 16.62 11.35 -15.44
N ILE A 43 16.39 10.94 -16.68
CA ILE A 43 17.40 10.31 -17.54
C ILE A 43 17.74 11.31 -18.66
N VAL A 44 19.02 11.67 -18.76
CA VAL A 44 19.55 12.57 -19.79
C VAL A 44 20.50 11.77 -20.68
N GLY A 45 20.05 11.41 -21.87
CA GLY A 45 20.86 10.76 -22.89
C GLY A 45 21.50 11.79 -23.82
N ARG A 46 22.78 11.63 -24.14
CA ARG A 46 23.50 12.43 -25.13
C ARG A 46 24.01 11.52 -26.24
N ASP A 47 23.53 11.78 -27.45
CA ASP A 47 23.94 11.04 -28.63
C ASP A 47 25.35 11.41 -29.10
N PRO A 48 26.01 10.56 -29.89
CA PRO A 48 27.31 10.86 -30.49
C PRO A 48 27.31 12.13 -31.36
N THR A 49 26.13 12.51 -31.89
CA THR A 49 25.92 13.73 -32.67
C THR A 49 25.72 14.98 -31.82
N GLY A 50 25.77 14.84 -30.49
CA GLY A 50 25.68 15.93 -29.53
C GLY A 50 24.26 16.32 -29.09
N LYS A 51 23.22 15.71 -29.67
CA LYS A 51 21.82 15.93 -29.26
C LYS A 51 21.57 15.33 -27.87
N GLU A 52 20.83 16.07 -27.04
CA GLU A 52 20.41 15.61 -25.72
C GLU A 52 18.91 15.27 -25.72
N GLY A 53 18.56 14.11 -25.16
CA GLY A 53 17.20 13.67 -24.90
C GLY A 53 16.97 13.54 -23.40
N ILE A 54 15.84 14.04 -22.90
CA ILE A 54 15.47 14.01 -21.48
C ILE A 54 14.20 13.17 -21.32
N ARG A 55 14.22 12.23 -20.38
CA ARG A 55 13.06 11.44 -19.97
C ARG A 55 12.89 11.55 -18.46
N ILE A 56 11.67 11.85 -18.01
CA ILE A 56 11.32 11.92 -16.58
C ILE A 56 10.31 10.81 -16.29
N ILE A 57 10.57 10.05 -15.23
CA ILE A 57 9.73 8.92 -14.81
C ILE A 57 9.33 9.15 -13.35
N PRO A 58 8.07 9.48 -13.05
CA PRO A 58 7.58 9.56 -11.68
C PRO A 58 7.35 8.16 -11.10
N PHE A 59 7.69 7.96 -9.83
CA PHE A 59 7.43 6.71 -9.09
C PHE A 59 7.16 7.02 -7.61
N ILE A 60 6.63 6.05 -6.87
CA ILE A 60 6.34 6.20 -5.44
C ILE A 60 7.11 5.14 -4.67
N VAL A 61 7.84 5.56 -3.65
CA VAL A 61 8.55 4.68 -2.72
C VAL A 61 7.69 4.44 -1.49
N ARG A 62 7.63 3.18 -1.05
CA ARG A 62 6.92 2.72 0.16
C ARG A 62 7.78 1.70 0.90
N ASN A 63 8.70 2.19 1.71
CA ASN A 63 9.58 1.42 2.58
C ASN A 63 9.06 1.34 4.02
N GLY A 64 8.15 2.23 4.42
CA GLY A 64 7.52 2.28 5.72
C GLY A 64 6.50 1.16 5.99
N PRO A 65 5.98 1.07 7.23
CA PRO A 65 4.99 0.08 7.60
C PRO A 65 3.68 0.29 6.84
N ALA A 66 2.96 -0.80 6.56
CA ALA A 66 1.58 -0.72 6.09
C ALA A 66 0.68 -0.30 7.26
N ILE A 67 -0.08 0.77 7.10
CA ILE A 67 -0.99 1.29 8.13
C ILE A 67 -2.41 0.91 7.75
N GLU A 68 -3.14 0.31 8.68
CA GLU A 68 -4.55 -0.05 8.54
C GLU A 68 -5.34 0.66 9.64
N VAL A 69 -6.47 1.26 9.26
CA VAL A 69 -7.33 2.03 10.17
C VAL A 69 -8.72 1.45 10.13
N GLU A 70 -9.22 1.07 11.30
CA GLU A 70 -10.59 0.59 11.51
C GLU A 70 -11.36 1.53 12.44
N GLY A 71 -12.69 1.48 12.37
CA GLY A 71 -13.58 2.32 13.17
C GLY A 71 -13.97 3.64 12.53
N ILE A 72 -13.29 4.07 11.46
CA ILE A 72 -13.69 5.19 10.61
C ILE A 72 -13.39 4.90 9.14
N ALA A 73 -14.32 5.23 8.25
CA ALA A 73 -14.13 5.09 6.80
C ALA A 73 -13.64 6.40 6.16
N GLU A 74 -12.99 6.29 5.01
CA GLU A 74 -12.64 7.47 4.21
C GLU A 74 -13.89 8.30 3.91
N ASN A 75 -13.79 9.62 4.13
CA ASN A 75 -14.88 10.59 3.94
C ASN A 75 -16.12 10.38 4.83
N ALA A 76 -16.01 9.63 5.93
CA ALA A 76 -17.09 9.50 6.90
C ALA A 76 -17.39 10.86 7.59
N VAL A 77 -18.67 11.21 7.71
CA VAL A 77 -19.13 12.32 8.56
C VAL A 77 -19.42 11.75 9.94
N VAL A 78 -18.64 12.19 10.94
CA VAL A 78 -18.73 11.69 12.32
C VAL A 78 -19.11 12.82 13.28
N ASP A 79 -19.78 12.48 14.37
CA ASP A 79 -20.15 13.38 15.46
C ASP A 79 -19.87 12.70 16.81
N GLY A 80 -19.45 13.47 17.82
CA GLY A 80 -19.06 12.97 19.14
C GLY A 80 -17.70 12.24 19.17
N VAL A 81 -17.60 11.19 19.99
CA VAL A 81 -16.35 10.42 20.21
C VAL A 81 -16.46 9.08 19.49
N VAL A 82 -15.62 8.87 18.47
CA VAL A 82 -15.57 7.63 17.68
C VAL A 82 -14.32 6.83 18.04
N PRO A 83 -14.45 5.54 18.41
CA PRO A 83 -13.29 4.68 18.63
C PRO A 83 -12.63 4.35 17.28
N VAL A 84 -11.34 4.66 17.16
CA VAL A 84 -10.53 4.37 15.97
C VAL A 84 -9.40 3.43 16.38
N MET A 85 -9.25 2.34 15.65
CA MET A 85 -8.16 1.39 15.82
C MET A 85 -7.16 1.60 14.69
N VAL A 86 -5.89 1.77 15.03
CA VAL A 86 -4.80 1.96 14.07
C VAL A 86 -3.79 0.83 14.24
N ASN A 87 -3.59 0.07 13.18
CA ASN A 87 -2.63 -1.02 13.11
C ASN A 87 -1.48 -0.62 12.17
N ALA A 88 -0.24 -0.93 12.54
CA ALA A 88 0.93 -0.67 11.72
C ALA A 88 1.76 -1.95 11.57
N TYR A 89 1.82 -2.48 10.36
CA TYR A 89 2.55 -3.69 10.03
C TYR A 89 3.91 -3.32 9.42
N GLY A 90 4.98 -3.55 10.19
CA GLY A 90 6.34 -3.41 9.68
C GLY A 90 6.59 -4.41 8.56
N LYS A 91 7.23 -3.98 7.48
CA LYS A 91 7.77 -4.86 6.43
C LYS A 91 9.05 -5.54 6.96
N GLY A 92 8.90 -6.26 8.07
CA GLY A 92 9.96 -6.93 8.81
C GLY A 92 10.56 -8.07 7.99
N ASP A 93 11.88 -8.22 8.11
CA ASP A 93 12.70 -9.23 7.44
C ASP A 93 12.01 -10.61 7.41
N GLN A 94 11.79 -11.15 6.22
CA GLN A 94 11.02 -12.39 5.95
C GLN A 94 11.61 -13.65 6.61
N ARG A 95 12.70 -13.51 7.37
CA ARG A 95 13.41 -14.58 8.07
C ARG A 95 12.89 -14.84 9.48
N LEU A 96 12.14 -13.90 10.05
CA LEU A 96 11.45 -14.07 11.33
C LEU A 96 9.95 -14.10 11.06
N PHE A 97 9.44 -15.30 10.83
CA PHE A 97 8.01 -15.56 10.77
C PHE A 97 7.44 -15.44 12.20
N LEU A 98 7.34 -14.21 12.72
CA LEU A 98 6.59 -13.90 13.93
C LEU A 98 5.11 -14.03 13.57
N ILE A 99 4.56 -15.23 13.76
CA ILE A 99 3.10 -15.45 13.72
C ILE A 99 2.55 -14.89 15.04
N GLU A 100 2.56 -13.57 15.20
CA GLU A 100 1.67 -12.93 16.16
C GLU A 100 0.37 -12.62 15.43
N GLY A 101 -0.65 -13.43 15.72
CA GLY A 101 -2.06 -13.14 15.45
C GLY A 101 -2.35 -12.62 14.04
N SER A 102 -2.37 -13.51 13.05
CA SER A 102 -2.89 -13.25 11.69
C SER A 102 -4.40 -12.98 11.64
N GLU A 103 -5.03 -12.71 12.78
CA GLU A 103 -6.43 -12.32 12.88
C GLU A 103 -6.42 -10.79 12.96
N THR A 104 -6.61 -10.13 11.82
CA THR A 104 -7.03 -8.72 11.84
C THR A 104 -8.27 -8.65 12.74
N PRO A 105 -8.31 -7.79 13.76
CA PRO A 105 -9.43 -7.69 14.68
C PRO A 105 -10.66 -7.09 13.97
N GLN A 106 -11.26 -7.85 13.05
CA GLN A 106 -12.35 -7.39 12.23
C GLN A 106 -13.66 -7.45 13.04
N SER A 107 -14.44 -6.38 12.96
CA SER A 107 -15.80 -6.37 13.50
C SER A 107 -16.68 -7.44 12.83
N ILE A 108 -17.58 -8.06 13.62
CA ILE A 108 -18.51 -9.08 13.10
C ILE A 108 -19.32 -8.50 11.94
N PRO A 109 -19.30 -9.11 10.73
CA PRO A 109 -20.03 -8.61 9.59
C PRO A 109 -21.54 -8.49 9.85
N SER A 110 -22.18 -7.45 9.29
CA SER A 110 -23.60 -7.16 9.49
C SER A 110 -24.53 -8.33 9.11
N TRP A 111 -24.17 -9.14 8.12
CA TRP A 111 -24.95 -10.31 7.72
C TRP A 111 -25.08 -11.37 8.82
N VAL A 112 -24.09 -11.47 9.73
CA VAL A 112 -24.14 -12.40 10.87
C VAL A 112 -25.25 -11.97 11.84
N TRP A 113 -25.38 -10.67 12.10
CA TRP A 113 -26.47 -10.13 12.92
C TRP A 113 -27.84 -10.38 12.30
N VAL A 114 -27.96 -10.22 10.97
CA VAL A 114 -29.21 -10.54 10.25
C VAL A 114 -29.59 -12.01 10.43
N LEU A 115 -28.63 -12.94 10.34
CA LEU A 115 -28.88 -14.36 10.58
C LEU A 115 -29.30 -14.64 12.03
N ILE A 116 -28.62 -14.05 13.02
CA ILE A 116 -28.97 -14.22 14.45
C ILE A 116 -30.39 -13.73 14.73
N ILE A 117 -30.75 -12.54 14.23
CA ILE A 117 -32.10 -11.98 14.41
C ILE A 117 -33.15 -12.86 13.73
N GLY A 118 -32.88 -13.32 12.50
CA GLY A 118 -33.79 -14.22 11.77
C GLY A 118 -33.99 -15.56 12.49
N PHE A 119 -32.90 -16.17 12.97
CA PHE A 119 -32.96 -17.41 13.73
C PHE A 119 -33.69 -17.25 15.06
N ALA A 120 -33.42 -16.18 15.80
CA ALA A 120 -34.10 -15.88 17.06
C ALA A 120 -35.60 -15.65 16.87
N GLY A 121 -35.99 -14.90 15.83
CA GLY A 121 -37.40 -14.69 15.48
C GLY A 121 -38.10 -15.99 15.08
N TRP A 122 -37.44 -16.83 14.28
CA TRP A 122 -37.94 -18.16 13.89
C TRP A 122 -38.13 -19.06 15.12
N ALA A 123 -37.12 -19.15 15.99
CA ALA A 123 -37.19 -19.94 17.22
C ALA A 123 -38.33 -19.46 18.14
N LEU A 124 -38.48 -18.15 18.32
CA LEU A 124 -39.55 -17.56 19.12
C LEU A 124 -40.95 -17.88 18.54
N TYR A 125 -41.12 -17.81 17.21
CA TYR A 125 -42.37 -18.18 16.55
C TYR A 125 -42.78 -19.62 16.88
N TYR A 126 -41.86 -20.58 16.76
CA TYR A 126 -42.13 -21.99 17.07
C TYR A 126 -42.34 -22.21 18.57
N LEU A 127 -41.63 -21.51 19.43
CA LEU A 127 -41.81 -21.59 20.89
C LEU A 127 -43.21 -21.15 21.31
N LEU A 128 -43.70 -20.02 20.78
CA LEU A 128 -45.06 -19.53 21.06
C LEU A 128 -46.13 -20.48 20.50
N ARG A 129 -45.90 -21.05 19.31
CA ARG A 129 -46.77 -22.07 18.71
C ARG A 129 -46.86 -23.31 19.59
N TYR A 130 -45.75 -23.76 20.17
CA TYR A 130 -45.70 -24.91 21.06
C TYR A 130 -46.41 -24.63 22.38
N LEU A 131 -46.15 -23.50 23.03
CA LEU A 131 -46.78 -23.11 24.29
C LEU A 131 -48.28 -22.80 24.16
N GLY A 132 -48.73 -22.40 22.97
CA GLY A 132 -50.15 -22.14 22.67
C GLY A 132 -50.94 -23.37 22.24
N MET A 133 -50.33 -24.56 22.18
CA MET A 133 -51.07 -25.82 22.03
C MET A 133 -51.65 -26.22 23.40
N PRO A 134 -52.96 -26.45 23.52
CA PRO A 134 -53.59 -26.92 24.76
C PRO A 134 -53.19 -28.36 25.12
#